data_AF-A0A7Y6CTQ7-F1
#
_entry.id   AF-A0A7Y6CTQ7-F1
#
_cell.length_a   1.000
_cell.length_b   1.000
_cell.length_c   1.000
_cell.angle_alpha   90.00
_cell.angle_beta   90.00
_cell.angle_gamma   90.00
#
_symmetry.space_group_name_H-M   'P 1'
#
loop_
_entity.id
_entity.type
_entity.pdbx_description
1 polymer ?
#
loop_
_entity_poly.entity_id
_entity_poly.type
_entity_poly.pdbx_seq_one_letter_code
_entity_poly.pdbx_strand_id
1 'polypeptide(L)' 'RQAITLDTIHVDPHALRAELERRLGIDIVDVSVQEIDYVRETMRLTVRSAAPAGAAPVPAPVEEVPDAR' A
#
# COMPACT_ATOMS: atom_id res chain seq x y z
N ARG A 1 -11.20 -1.15 -4.26
CA ARG A 1 -9.83 -1.69 -4.09
C ARG A 1 -8.89 -0.51 -4.27
N GLN A 2 -8.02 -0.26 -3.30
CA GLN A 2 -7.16 0.92 -3.26
C GLN A 2 -5.70 0.47 -3.10
N ALA A 3 -4.81 1.04 -3.90
CA ALA A 3 -3.37 0.79 -3.79
C ALA A 3 -2.76 1.73 -2.74
N ILE A 4 -1.94 1.17 -1.86
CA ILE A 4 -1.30 1.87 -0.75
C ILE A 4 0.17 1.47 -0.72
N THR A 5 1.03 2.47 -0.56
CA THR A 5 2.43 2.28 -0.25
C THR A 5 2.64 2.56 1.24
N LEU A 6 3.31 1.64 1.91
CA LEU A 6 3.86 1.80 3.25
C LEU A 6 5.37 1.95 3.15
N ASP A 7 5.91 2.93 3.83
CA ASP A 7 7.35 3.17 3.96
C ASP A 7 7.96 2.32 5.10
N THR A 8 7.27 1.24 5.48
CA THR A 8 7.70 0.31 6.52
C THR A 8 7.21 -1.08 6.17
N ILE A 9 8.08 -2.07 6.34
CA ILE A 9 7.77 -3.47 6.10
C ILE A 9 7.12 -4.04 7.37
N HIS A 10 5.86 -4.46 7.25
CA HIS A 10 5.19 -5.22 8.29
C HIS A 10 5.20 -6.71 7.93
N VAL A 11 5.94 -7.50 8.70
CA VAL A 11 5.98 -8.95 8.57
C VAL A 11 4.71 -9.59 9.19
N ASP A 12 4.17 -8.95 10.22
CA ASP A 12 2.97 -9.40 10.92
C ASP A 12 1.69 -8.92 10.22
N PRO A 13 0.84 -9.83 9.72
CA PRO A 13 -0.39 -9.46 9.02
C PRO A 13 -1.41 -8.77 9.93
N HIS A 14 -1.38 -9.07 11.25
CA HIS A 14 -2.23 -8.39 12.23
C HIS A 14 -1.79 -6.94 12.48
N ALA A 15 -0.48 -6.70 12.59
CA ALA A 15 0.06 -5.35 12.77
C ALA A 15 -0.18 -4.50 11.52
N LEU A 16 0.01 -5.09 10.33
CA LEU A 16 -0.27 -4.44 9.06
C LEU A 16 -1.73 -4.00 8.95
N ARG A 17 -2.68 -4.88 9.31
CA ARG A 17 -4.10 -4.53 9.32
C ARG A 17 -4.42 -3.42 10.31
N ALA A 18 -3.94 -3.51 11.54
CA ALA A 18 -4.20 -2.49 12.56
C ALA A 18 -3.67 -1.11 12.15
N GLU A 19 -2.49 -1.06 11.52
CA GLU A 19 -1.91 0.19 11.01
C GLU A 19 -2.71 0.75 9.84
N LEU A 20 -3.11 -0.10 8.89
CA LEU A 20 -3.95 0.31 7.77
C LEU A 20 -5.33 0.79 8.25
N GLU A 21 -5.96 0.10 9.21
CA GLU A 21 -7.24 0.52 9.81
C GLU A 21 -7.10 1.85 10.55
N ARG A 22 -6.01 2.06 11.31
CA ARG A 22 -5.72 3.35 11.95
C ARG A 22 -5.49 4.47 10.96
N ARG A 23 -4.71 4.23 9.91
CA ARG A 23 -4.29 5.26 8.97
C ARG A 23 -5.41 5.67 8.02
N LEU A 24 -6.23 4.72 7.59
CA LEU A 24 -7.36 4.98 6.70
C LEU A 24 -8.66 5.27 7.44
N GLY A 25 -8.80 4.83 8.69
CA GLY A 25 -10.04 4.98 9.45
C GLY A 25 -11.22 4.20 8.83
N ILE A 26 -10.94 3.11 8.11
CA ILE A 26 -11.95 2.29 7.42
C ILE A 26 -11.78 0.82 7.79
N ASP A 27 -12.90 0.08 7.81
CA ASP A 27 -12.91 -1.37 7.94
C ASP A 27 -12.32 -2.03 6.70
N ILE A 28 -11.22 -2.76 6.91
CA ILE A 28 -10.51 -3.49 5.87
C ILE A 28 -11.03 -4.92 5.80
N VAL A 29 -11.57 -5.29 4.65
CA VAL A 29 -12.11 -6.62 4.37
C VAL A 29 -11.02 -7.56 3.87
N ASP A 30 -10.11 -7.03 3.05
CA ASP A 30 -9.05 -7.82 2.42
C ASP A 30 -7.81 -6.97 2.15
N VAL A 31 -6.63 -7.57 2.33
CA VAL A 31 -5.32 -6.95 2.07
C VAL A 31 -4.51 -7.92 1.23
N SER A 32 -4.02 -7.44 0.08
CA SER A 32 -3.14 -8.21 -0.80
C SER A 32 -1.84 -7.45 -1.00
N VAL A 33 -0.72 -8.06 -0.59
CA VAL A 33 0.62 -7.52 -0.85
C VAL A 33 0.93 -7.71 -2.33
N GLN A 34 1.32 -6.64 -3.01
CA GLN A 34 1.72 -6.70 -4.41
C GLN A 34 3.24 -6.78 -4.56
N GLU A 35 3.96 -6.01 -3.75
CA GLU A 35 5.42 -5.94 -3.84
C GLU A 35 6.03 -5.51 -2.51
N ILE A 36 7.23 -6.00 -2.22
CA ILE A 36 8.05 -5.57 -1.08
C ILE A 36 9.42 -5.21 -1.63
N ASP A 37 9.81 -3.95 -1.48
CA ASP A 37 11.14 -3.45 -1.81
C ASP A 37 11.97 -3.39 -0.51
N TYR A 38 12.86 -4.36 -0.35
CA TYR A 38 13.70 -4.47 0.85
C TYR A 38 14.84 -3.45 0.90
N VAL A 39 15.16 -2.79 -0.23
CA VAL A 39 16.26 -1.82 -0.29
C VAL A 39 15.79 -0.44 0.17
N ARG A 40 14.60 -0.04 -0.27
CA ARG A 40 13.92 1.21 0.12
C ARG A 40 13.00 1.03 1.34
N GLU A 41 12.91 -0.19 1.89
CA GLU A 41 12.03 -0.56 2.99
C GLU A 41 10.54 -0.22 2.72
N THR A 42 10.12 -0.31 1.46
CA THR A 42 8.76 0.02 1.05
C THR A 42 7.93 -1.23 0.76
N MET A 43 6.66 -1.19 1.11
CA MET A 43 5.71 -2.26 0.92
C MET A 43 4.48 -1.75 0.18
N ARG A 44 4.22 -2.32 -1.00
CA ARG A 44 3.11 -1.94 -1.86
C ARG A 44 2.00 -2.97 -1.75
N LEU A 45 0.81 -2.52 -1.43
CA LEU A 45 -0.33 -3.41 -1.17
C LEU A 45 -1.65 -2.82 -1.65
N THR A 46 -2.59 -3.71 -1.92
CA THR A 46 -3.95 -3.36 -2.29
C THR A 46 -4.89 -3.71 -1.15
N VAL A 47 -5.65 -2.74 -0.68
CA VAL A 47 -6.69 -2.95 0.32
C VAL A 47 -8.08 -2.95 -0.33
N ARG A 48 -8.98 -3.74 0.22
CA ARG A 48 -10.40 -3.72 -0.10
C ARG A 48 -11.17 -3.37 1.17
N SER A 49 -11.88 -2.24 1.12
CA SER A 49 -12.78 -1.79 2.17
C SER A 49 -14.22 -2.26 1.92
N ALA A 50 -14.99 -2.44 3.00
CA ALA A 50 -16.41 -2.77 2.92
C ALA A 50 -17.26 -1.57 2.47
N ALA A 51 -16.80 -0.37 2.79
CA ALA A 51 -17.41 0.89 2.33
C ALA A 51 -16.72 1.38 1.04
N PRO A 52 -17.44 2.08 0.13
CA PRO A 52 -16.83 2.82 -0.96
C PRO A 52 -16.11 4.05 -0.38
N ALA A 53 -14.94 3.83 0.21
CA ALA A 53 -14.05 4.90 0.61
C ALA A 53 -13.47 5.49 -0.67
N GLY A 54 -14.00 6.65 -1.05
CA GLY A 54 -13.45 7.47 -2.12
C GLY A 54 -12.07 7.98 -1.71
N ALA A 55 -11.03 7.25 -2.08
CA ALA A 55 -9.68 7.77 -2.14
C ALA A 55 -9.02 7.15 -3.37
N ALA A 56 -8.81 7.99 -4.39
CA ALA A 56 -8.19 7.62 -5.64
C ALA A 56 -6.83 6.95 -5.35
N PRO A 57 -6.50 5.83 -6.03
CA PRO A 57 -5.16 5.28 -5.95
C PRO A 57 -4.23 6.34 -6.53
N VAL A 58 -3.34 6.90 -5.71
CA VAL A 58 -2.23 7.70 -6.23
C VAL A 58 -1.40 6.71 -7.05
N PRO A 59 -1.33 6.80 -8.39
CA PRO A 59 -0.43 5.95 -9.14
C PRO A 59 0.98 6.28 -8.65
N ALA A 60 1.76 5.24 -8.34
CA ALA A 60 3.18 5.42 -8.11
C ALA A 60 3.77 6.19 -9.30
N PRO A 61 4.63 7.21 -9.09
CA PRO A 61 5.31 7.85 -10.19
C PRO A 61 6.08 6.74 -10.93
N VAL A 62 5.77 6.59 -12.22
CA VAL A 62 6.66 5.89 -13.14
C VAL A 62 8.00 6.62 -13.05
N GLU A 63 9.01 5.95 -12.49
CA GLU A 63 10.39 6.40 -12.52
C GLU A 63 10.83 6.30 -13.99
N GLU A 64 10.47 7.30 -14.79
CA GLU A 64 10.98 7.47 -16.15
C GLU A 64 12.41 8.03 -16.02
N VAL A 65 13.37 7.12 -15.90
CA VAL A 65 14.78 7.46 -16.09
C VAL A 65 15.35 6.51 -17.16
N PRO A 66 15.29 6.88 -18.45
CA PRO A 66 16.26 6.36 -19.39
C PRO A 66 17.58 7.09 -19.18
N ASP A 67 18.54 6.33 -18.64
CA ASP A 67 19.95 6.65 -18.63
C ASP A 67 20.46 6.92 -20.06
N ALA A 68 21.24 8.00 -20.18
CA ALA A 68 22.27 8.26 -21.19
C ALA A 68 21.89 8.23 -22.69
N ARG A 69 21.84 9.42 -23.29
CA ARG A 69 22.77 9.74 -24.38
C ARG A 69 23.08 11.24 -24.51
#